data_AF-A0ABD3P1J2-F1
#
_entry.id   AF-A0ABD3P1J2-F1
#
_cell.length_a   1.000
_cell.length_b   1.000
_cell.length_c   1.000
_cell.angle_alpha   90.00
_cell.angle_beta   90.00
_cell.angle_gamma   90.00
#
_symmetry.space_group_name_H-M   'P 1'
#
loop_
_entity.id
_entity.type
_entity.pdbx_description
1 polymer ?
#
loop_
_entity_poly.entity_id
_entity_poly.type
_entity_poly.pdbx_seq_one_letter_code
_entity_poly.pdbx_strand_id
1 'polypeptide(L)'
;MKNSTIVYSELFSPWFVPLTFFLPWFWNYGVVIDQESITFGYGISGAVKGGLCSHTTNLKDVDRSTVTTGYASGKDNLFQFGGWGIKYEFKSRTWAYNASFRGPYVRFAERRGDKLTWYHIVTESPDLVASFLNGVKGD
;
A
#
# COMPACT_ATOMS: atom_id res chain seq x y z
N MET A 1 23.07 -12.89 0.22
CA MET A 1 21.71 -12.41 -0.04
C MET A 1 20.75 -13.25 0.78
N LYS A 2 20.04 -12.69 1.77
CA LYS A 2 18.96 -13.43 2.42
C LYS A 2 17.88 -13.68 1.35
N ASN A 3 17.55 -14.94 1.07
CA ASN A 3 16.36 -15.26 0.29
C ASN A 3 15.15 -14.75 1.08
N SER A 4 14.63 -13.59 0.71
CA SER A 4 13.38 -13.09 1.26
C SER A 4 12.25 -13.89 0.61
N THR A 5 11.72 -14.86 1.35
CA THR A 5 10.56 -15.63 0.90
C THR A 5 9.35 -14.71 0.91
N ILE A 6 8.80 -14.47 -0.27
CA ILE A 6 7.55 -13.72 -0.44
C ILE A 6 6.42 -14.61 0.08
N VAL A 7 5.65 -14.07 1.02
CA VAL A 7 4.50 -14.74 1.64
C VAL A 7 3.19 -14.29 1.02
N TYR A 8 3.15 -13.06 0.48
CA TYR A 8 1.98 -12.56 -0.21
C TYR A 8 2.39 -11.56 -1.30
N SER A 9 1.67 -11.61 -2.42
CA SER A 9 1.86 -10.67 -3.52
C SER A 9 0.52 -10.48 -4.22
N GLU A 10 0.10 -9.23 -4.35
CA GLU A 10 -0.97 -8.82 -5.24
C GLU A 10 -0.43 -7.81 -6.25
N LEU A 11 -0.92 -7.93 -7.48
CA LEU A 11 -0.63 -7.02 -8.57
C LEU A 11 -1.92 -6.77 -9.30
N PHE A 12 -2.28 -5.51 -9.48
CA PHE A 12 -3.40 -5.15 -10.32
C PHE A 12 -3.13 -3.87 -11.08
N SER A 13 -3.66 -3.82 -12.29
CA SER A 13 -3.58 -2.64 -13.16
C SER A 13 -4.80 -1.76 -12.90
N PRO A 14 -4.61 -0.43 -12.75
CA PRO A 14 -5.73 0.48 -12.66
C PRO A 14 -6.62 0.34 -13.91
N TRP A 15 -7.92 0.20 -13.72
CA TRP A 15 -8.88 0.11 -14.83
C TRP A 15 -8.99 1.41 -15.66
N PHE A 16 -8.49 2.53 -15.14
CA PHE A 16 -8.53 3.84 -15.79
C PHE A 16 -7.18 4.19 -16.45
N VAL A 17 -7.13 3.95 -17.75
CA VAL A 17 -5.97 4.04 -18.65
C VAL A 17 -5.38 5.46 -18.87
N PRO A 18 -6.09 6.60 -18.71
CA PRO A 18 -5.52 7.91 -19.04
C PRO A 18 -4.22 8.26 -18.29
N LEU A 19 -4.08 7.89 -17.01
CA LEU A 19 -2.81 8.08 -16.30
C LEU A 19 -1.69 7.18 -16.83
N THR A 20 -2.02 5.96 -17.25
CA THR A 20 -1.05 4.99 -17.77
C THR A 20 -0.52 5.36 -19.16
N PHE A 21 -1.27 6.18 -19.92
CA PHE A 21 -0.84 6.69 -21.23
C PHE A 21 0.24 7.78 -21.11
N PHE A 22 0.18 8.60 -20.05
CA PHE A 22 1.13 9.69 -19.83
C PHE A 22 2.28 9.31 -18.88
N LEU A 23 2.09 8.30 -18.03
CA LEU A 23 3.08 7.86 -17.05
C LEU A 23 3.12 6.32 -16.98
N PRO A 24 4.00 5.66 -17.75
CA PRO A 24 4.12 4.20 -17.81
C PRO A 24 4.36 3.53 -16.45
N TRP A 25 4.91 4.28 -15.49
CA TRP A 25 5.22 3.79 -14.15
C TRP A 25 4.00 3.57 -13.26
N PHE A 26 2.82 4.10 -13.63
CA PHE A 26 1.56 3.86 -12.93
C PHE A 26 0.79 2.65 -13.47
N TRP A 27 1.38 1.89 -14.39
CA TRP A 27 0.74 0.73 -15.04
C TRP A 27 0.48 -0.43 -14.08
N ASN A 28 1.42 -0.68 -13.17
CA ASN A 28 1.32 -1.75 -12.20
C ASN A 28 1.30 -1.16 -10.80
N TYR A 29 0.25 -1.47 -10.07
CA TYR A 29 0.21 -1.31 -8.63
C TYR A 29 0.32 -2.68 -7.99
N GLY A 30 0.97 -2.74 -6.83
CA GLY A 30 1.00 -3.97 -6.06
C GLY A 30 1.18 -3.74 -4.58
N VAL A 31 0.99 -4.84 -3.85
CA VAL A 31 1.41 -5.02 -2.47
C VAL A 31 2.14 -6.35 -2.41
N VAL A 32 3.38 -6.33 -1.94
CA VAL A 32 4.26 -7.49 -1.81
C VAL A 32 4.70 -7.54 -0.35
N ILE A 33 4.43 -8.65 0.31
CA ILE A 33 4.80 -8.88 1.71
C ILE A 33 5.80 -10.03 1.73
N ASP A 34 6.90 -9.82 2.42
CA ASP A 34 7.82 -10.88 2.83
C ASP A 34 7.85 -11.01 4.34
N GLN A 35 8.74 -11.85 4.85
CA GLN A 35 8.82 -12.13 6.29
C GLN A 35 9.20 -10.91 7.16
N GLU A 36 9.82 -9.88 6.57
CA GLU A 36 10.40 -8.76 7.32
C GLU A 36 9.80 -7.40 6.91
N SER A 37 9.07 -7.29 5.81
CA SER A 37 8.62 -6.01 5.25
C SER A 37 7.41 -6.13 4.33
N ILE A 38 6.76 -4.99 4.13
CA ILE A 38 5.70 -4.78 3.14
C ILE A 38 6.17 -3.72 2.15
N THR A 39 6.06 -4.03 0.87
CA THR A 39 6.33 -3.13 -0.26
C THR A 39 5.03 -2.88 -1.00
N PHE A 40 4.67 -1.63 -1.23
CA PHE A 40 3.40 -1.27 -1.86
C PHE A 40 3.51 -0.04 -2.73
N GLY A 41 2.59 0.11 -3.68
CA GLY A 41 2.52 1.27 -4.56
C GLY A 41 2.75 0.93 -6.03
N TYR A 42 3.14 1.93 -6.80
CA TYR A 42 3.22 1.84 -8.25
C TYR A 42 4.62 1.48 -8.77
N GLY A 43 4.64 0.87 -9.95
CA GLY A 43 5.85 0.40 -10.62
C GLY A 43 6.37 -0.93 -10.09
N ILE A 44 5.56 -1.66 -9.31
CA ILE A 44 5.90 -3.01 -8.84
C ILE A 44 5.63 -3.99 -9.99
N SER A 45 6.64 -4.74 -10.40
CA SER A 45 6.52 -5.78 -11.41
C SER A 45 6.87 -7.14 -10.81
N GLY A 46 5.86 -7.99 -10.60
CA GLY A 46 6.06 -9.32 -10.04
C GLY A 46 6.45 -9.31 -8.56
N ALA A 47 7.23 -10.30 -8.17
CA ALA A 47 7.86 -10.48 -6.87
C ALA A 47 8.97 -9.47 -6.54
N VAL A 48 9.28 -8.55 -7.46
CA VAL A 48 10.43 -7.64 -7.31
C VAL A 48 10.02 -6.45 -6.46
N LYS A 49 10.66 -6.31 -5.30
CA LYS A 49 10.56 -5.09 -4.49
C LYS A 49 11.22 -3.92 -5.20
N GLY A 50 10.51 -2.80 -5.28
CA GLY A 50 11.08 -1.53 -5.72
C GLY A 50 10.61 -1.13 -7.12
N GLY A 51 9.52 -0.38 -7.15
CA GLY A 51 9.20 0.57 -8.22
C GLY A 51 9.55 2.00 -7.79
N LEU A 52 9.75 2.91 -8.76
CA LEU A 52 10.06 4.32 -8.47
C LEU A 52 9.00 5.01 -7.59
N CYS A 53 7.77 4.53 -7.68
CA CYS A 53 6.60 5.06 -6.99
C CYS A 53 6.08 4.06 -5.93
N SER A 54 6.97 3.24 -5.38
CA SER A 54 6.65 2.30 -4.29
C SER A 54 7.25 2.76 -2.98
N HIS A 55 6.67 2.27 -1.87
CA HIS A 55 7.22 2.40 -0.53
C HIS A 55 7.49 1.03 0.04
N THR A 56 8.52 0.92 0.87
CA THR A 56 8.79 -0.29 1.65
C THR A 56 8.92 0.07 3.12
N THR A 57 8.11 -0.58 3.95
CA THR A 57 8.13 -0.49 5.40
C THR A 57 8.57 -1.83 5.98
N ASN A 58 9.46 -1.82 6.98
CA ASN A 58 9.76 -3.03 7.74
C ASN A 58 8.58 -3.35 8.67
N LEU A 59 8.16 -4.61 8.74
CA LEU A 59 7.03 -5.03 9.58
C LEU A 59 7.28 -4.76 11.08
N LYS A 60 8.54 -4.68 11.51
CA LYS A 60 8.89 -4.30 12.89
C LYS A 60 8.61 -2.83 13.20
N ASP A 61 8.59 -1.99 12.17
CA ASP A 61 8.38 -0.53 12.30
C ASP A 61 6.89 -0.18 12.19
N VAL A 62 6.02 -1.16 11.88
CA VAL A 62 4.56 -0.98 11.85
C VAL A 62 4.01 -0.88 13.27
N ASP A 63 3.27 0.19 13.55
CA ASP A 63 2.49 0.32 14.78
C ASP A 63 1.21 -0.51 14.66
N ARG A 64 1.26 -1.74 15.18
CA ARG A 64 0.17 -2.74 15.07
C ARG A 64 -1.16 -2.25 15.64
N SER A 65 -1.14 -1.38 16.65
CA SER A 65 -2.35 -0.80 17.25
C SER A 65 -3.15 0.09 16.29
N THR A 66 -2.51 0.51 15.19
CA THR A 66 -3.10 1.42 14.19
C THR A 66 -3.61 0.72 12.94
N VAL A 67 -3.38 -0.59 12.83
CA VAL A 67 -3.78 -1.38 11.67
C VAL A 67 -5.30 -1.47 11.63
N THR A 68 -5.89 -0.94 10.57
CA THR A 68 -7.34 -0.94 10.34
C THR A 68 -7.63 -1.30 8.90
N THR A 69 -8.71 -2.05 8.68
CA THR A 69 -9.24 -2.35 7.36
C THR A 69 -10.48 -1.52 7.11
N GLY A 70 -10.83 -1.30 5.85
CA GLY A 70 -12.04 -0.58 5.50
C GLY A 70 -12.33 -0.63 4.02
N TYR A 71 -13.34 0.14 3.62
CA TYR A 71 -13.75 0.32 2.23
C TYR A 71 -13.84 1.81 1.92
N ALA A 72 -13.06 2.27 0.94
CA ALA A 72 -13.07 3.66 0.51
C ALA A 72 -14.08 3.84 -0.63
N SER A 73 -15.00 4.78 -0.46
CA SER A 73 -15.86 5.20 -1.57
C SER A 73 -15.05 6.03 -2.57
N GLY A 74 -15.52 6.05 -3.82
CA GLY A 74 -14.90 6.87 -4.86
C GLY A 74 -14.86 8.36 -4.53
N LYS A 75 -15.92 8.83 -3.85
CA LYS A 75 -16.02 10.20 -3.36
C LYS A 75 -14.94 10.48 -2.31
N ASP A 76 -14.78 9.60 -1.32
CA ASP A 76 -13.82 9.79 -0.24
C ASP A 76 -12.38 9.79 -0.76
N ASN A 77 -12.04 8.85 -1.64
CA ASN A 77 -10.73 8.82 -2.29
C ASN A 77 -10.47 10.08 -3.11
N LEU A 78 -11.47 10.59 -3.83
CA LEU A 78 -11.33 11.84 -4.59
C LEU A 78 -11.09 13.05 -3.68
N PHE A 79 -11.91 13.23 -2.65
CA PHE A 79 -11.81 14.40 -1.77
C PHE A 79 -10.58 14.38 -0.87
N GLN A 80 -10.26 13.23 -0.27
CA GLN A 80 -9.13 13.11 0.66
C GLN A 80 -7.82 12.98 -0.11
N PHE A 81 -7.79 12.07 -1.08
CA PHE A 81 -6.54 11.61 -1.71
C PHE A 81 -6.36 12.06 -3.17
N GLY A 82 -7.26 12.90 -3.70
CA GLY A 82 -7.18 13.36 -5.09
C GLY A 82 -7.59 12.30 -6.11
N GLY A 83 -8.18 11.19 -5.65
CA GLY A 83 -8.64 10.10 -6.47
C GLY A 83 -7.59 9.00 -6.53
N TRP A 84 -7.05 8.79 -7.72
CA TRP A 84 -6.04 7.77 -8.02
C TRP A 84 -4.63 8.32 -7.86
N GLY A 85 -3.68 7.44 -7.53
CA GLY A 85 -2.26 7.78 -7.48
C GLY A 85 -1.68 7.81 -6.08
N ILE A 86 -0.57 8.53 -5.93
CA ILE A 86 0.14 8.70 -4.66
C ILE A 86 -0.03 10.13 -4.20
N LYS A 87 -0.55 10.32 -2.99
CA LYS A 87 -0.71 11.65 -2.41
C LYS A 87 -0.32 11.69 -0.95
N TYR A 88 0.44 12.72 -0.59
CA TYR A 88 0.71 13.07 0.80
C TYR A 88 -0.32 14.10 1.29
N GLU A 89 -1.03 13.76 2.37
CA GLU A 89 -1.92 14.68 3.06
C GLU A 89 -1.17 15.38 4.20
N PHE A 90 -0.83 16.66 4.01
CA PHE A 90 -0.05 17.44 4.97
C PHE A 90 -0.64 17.51 6.38
N LYS A 91 -1.97 17.59 6.50
CA LYS A 91 -2.66 17.73 7.79
C LYS A 91 -2.63 16.44 8.61
N SER A 92 -2.87 15.29 7.97
CA SER A 92 -2.94 13.99 8.64
C SER A 92 -1.61 13.21 8.59
N ARG A 93 -0.61 13.71 7.85
CA ARG A 93 0.67 13.03 7.56
C ARG A 93 0.46 11.62 6.97
N THR A 94 -0.55 11.49 6.13
CA THR A 94 -0.92 10.24 5.49
C THR A 94 -0.43 10.21 4.04
N TRP A 95 0.29 9.16 3.68
CA TRP A 95 0.54 8.78 2.29
C TRP A 95 -0.54 7.79 1.85
N ALA A 96 -1.30 8.17 0.83
CA ALA A 96 -2.24 7.27 0.19
C ALA A 96 -1.64 6.73 -1.12
N TYR A 97 -1.73 5.42 -1.30
CA TYR A 97 -1.35 4.70 -2.51
C TYR A 97 -2.61 4.07 -3.11
N ASN A 98 -3.32 4.84 -3.94
CA ASN A 98 -4.64 4.52 -4.45
C ASN A 98 -4.61 4.09 -5.91
N ALA A 99 -4.60 2.77 -6.16
CA ALA A 99 -4.71 2.25 -7.53
C ALA A 99 -6.13 2.03 -8.04
N SER A 100 -7.12 2.18 -7.17
CA SER A 100 -8.53 2.11 -7.56
C SER A 100 -9.26 3.38 -7.14
N PHE A 101 -10.32 3.71 -7.89
CA PHE A 101 -11.21 4.82 -7.54
C PHE A 101 -11.89 4.54 -6.19
N ARG A 102 -12.32 3.30 -5.98
CA ARG A 102 -13.01 2.80 -4.79
C ARG A 102 -12.51 1.40 -4.47
N GLY A 103 -12.64 0.96 -3.23
CA GLY A 103 -12.33 -0.42 -2.91
C GLY A 103 -11.90 -0.65 -1.47
N PRO A 104 -11.63 -1.91 -1.15
CA PRO A 104 -11.04 -2.27 0.12
C PRO A 104 -9.66 -1.63 0.30
N TYR A 105 -9.35 -1.26 1.54
CA TYR A 105 -8.06 -0.70 1.91
C TYR A 105 -7.58 -1.24 3.26
N VAL A 106 -6.27 -1.15 3.46
CA VAL A 106 -5.61 -1.23 4.76
C VAL A 106 -5.00 0.12 5.09
N ARG A 107 -5.13 0.54 6.34
CA ARG A 107 -4.47 1.72 6.89
C ARG A 107 -3.64 1.32 8.11
N PHE A 108 -2.41 1.80 8.16
CA PHE A 108 -1.51 1.59 9.30
C PHE A 108 -0.54 2.76 9.44
N ALA A 109 0.14 2.86 10.57
CA ALA A 109 1.21 3.81 10.79
C ALA A 109 2.57 3.10 10.85
N GLU A 110 3.57 3.66 10.18
CA GLU A 110 4.98 3.33 10.39
C GLU A 110 5.56 4.28 11.43
N ARG A 111 6.28 3.71 12.40
CA ARG A 111 7.00 4.45 13.44
C ARG A 111 8.47 4.57 13.08
N ARG A 112 8.95 5.81 12.92
CA ARG A 112 10.37 6.14 12.78
C ARG A 112 10.77 7.11 13.89
N GLY A 113 11.36 6.56 14.95
CA GLY A 113 11.59 7.30 16.20
C GLY A 113 10.27 7.76 16.80
N ASP A 114 10.16 9.05 17.13
CA ASP A 114 8.95 9.64 17.72
C ASP A 114 7.88 10.04 16.69
N LYS A 115 8.12 9.78 15.40
CA LYS A 115 7.22 10.16 14.31
C LYS A 115 6.43 8.96 13.81
N LEU A 116 5.12 9.15 13.72
CA LEU A 116 4.22 8.27 12.97
C LEU A 116 3.99 8.84 11.56
N THR A 117 4.11 7.97 10.57
CA THR A 117 3.73 8.23 9.18
C THR A 117 2.62 7.28 8.82
N TRP A 118 1.47 7.80 8.41
CA TRP A 118 0.32 6.98 8.07
C TRP A 118 0.39 6.54 6.61
N TYR A 119 0.02 5.29 6.36
CA TYR A 119 -0.12 4.72 5.04
C TYR A 119 -1.55 4.23 4.85
N HIS A 120 -2.14 4.60 3.71
CA HIS A 120 -3.41 4.09 3.22
C HIS A 120 -3.12 3.36 1.92
N ILE A 121 -3.34 2.05 1.89
CA ILE A 121 -3.04 1.19 0.74
C ILE A 121 -4.31 0.49 0.28
N VAL A 122 -4.57 0.54 -1.02
CA VAL A 122 -5.64 -0.24 -1.63
C VAL A 122 -5.15 -1.67 -1.83
N THR A 123 -5.98 -2.66 -1.51
CA THR A 123 -5.66 -4.08 -1.63
C THR A 123 -6.94 -4.87 -1.83
N GLU A 124 -6.90 -5.94 -2.61
CA GLU A 124 -8.06 -6.83 -2.79
C GLU A 124 -8.28 -7.73 -1.56
N SER A 125 -7.26 -7.91 -0.72
CA SER A 125 -7.29 -8.77 0.48
C SER A 125 -6.92 -8.00 1.75
N PRO A 126 -7.72 -6.99 2.17
CA PRO A 126 -7.36 -6.10 3.28
C PRO A 126 -7.16 -6.85 4.60
N ASP A 127 -7.99 -7.84 4.90
CA ASP A 127 -7.90 -8.59 6.16
C ASP A 127 -6.64 -9.48 6.22
N LEU A 128 -6.24 -10.05 5.08
CA LEU A 128 -5.00 -10.83 4.97
C LEU A 128 -3.78 -9.92 5.07
N VAL A 129 -3.77 -8.76 4.41
CA VAL A 129 -2.69 -7.78 4.57
C VAL A 129 -2.61 -7.28 6.01
N ALA A 130 -3.75 -7.02 6.65
CA ALA A 130 -3.83 -6.61 8.04
C ALA A 130 -3.31 -7.68 9.00
N SER A 131 -3.57 -8.98 8.74
CA SER A 131 -3.06 -10.06 9.58
C SER A 131 -1.52 -10.10 9.56
N PHE A 132 -0.91 -9.96 8.38
CA PHE A 132 0.55 -9.86 8.26
C PHE A 132 1.11 -8.64 8.98
N LEU A 133 0.47 -7.47 8.84
CA LEU A 133 0.89 -6.24 9.55
C LEU A 133 0.78 -6.38 11.07
N ASN A 134 -0.20 -7.12 11.56
CA ASN A 134 -0.37 -7.44 12.98
C ASN A 134 0.62 -8.52 13.49
N GLY A 135 1.44 -9.10 12.60
CA GLY A 135 2.37 -10.18 12.94
C GLY A 135 1.71 -11.54 13.13
N VAL A 136 0.44 -11.68 12.71
CA VAL A 136 -0.22 -12.99 12.59
C VAL A 136 0.26 -13.58 11.26
N LYS A 137 1.03 -14.66 11.34
CA LYS A 137 1.38 -15.42 10.12
C LYS A 137 0.09 -16.06 9.62
N GLY A 138 -0.29 -15.80 8.37
CA GLY A 138 -1.34 -16.59 7.72
C GLY A 138 -0.98 -18.08 7.82
N ASP A 139 -1.93 -18.87 8.31
CA ASP A 139 -1.79 -20.32 8.48
C ASP A 139 -1.47 -21.04 7.17
#